data_AF-A0A162QLS7-F1
#
_entry.id   AF-A0A162QLS7-F1
#
_cell.length_a   1.000
_cell.length_b   1.000
_cell.length_c   1.000
_cell.angle_alpha   90.00
_cell.angle_beta   90.00
_cell.angle_gamma   90.00
#
_symmetry.space_group_name_H-M   'P 1'
#
loop_
_entity.id
_entity.type
_entity.pdbx_description
1 polymer ?
#
loop_
_entity_poly.entity_id
_entity_poly.type
_entity_poly.pdbx_seq_one_letter_code
_entity_poly.pdbx_strand_id
1 'polypeptide(L)'
;SKTNANSKFTRNRGSKESIPPSAGKIKKKIRDTQRTISKKDLPADVLTEAKRRLRVLEFDLGEKIIDDHERDNATKYHKVKHFERKKVERKLKQAKKAFQEASKKSDATPDIIAQHDEKVKDMEIKLLYTTHYPKTVPYISLFPQE
;
A
#
# COMPACT_ATOMS: atom_id res chain seq x y z
N SER A 1 -19.72 26.72 18.85
CA SER A 1 -20.16 25.44 18.26
C SER A 1 -19.42 25.12 16.98
N LYS A 2 -18.39 24.26 17.00
CA LYS A 2 -17.81 23.61 15.80
C LYS A 2 -17.21 22.25 16.20
N THR A 3 -18.04 21.21 16.16
CA THR A 3 -17.61 19.82 16.27
C THR A 3 -17.15 19.35 14.89
N ASN A 4 -15.85 19.11 14.71
CA ASN A 4 -15.29 18.63 13.47
C ASN A 4 -15.41 17.10 13.42
N ALA A 5 -16.47 16.62 12.76
CA ALA A 5 -16.76 15.21 12.59
C ALA A 5 -15.83 14.58 11.54
N ASN A 6 -14.67 14.10 11.97
CA ASN A 6 -13.82 13.22 11.16
C ASN A 6 -14.14 11.78 11.52
N SER A 7 -15.32 11.30 11.10
CA SER A 7 -15.69 9.89 11.21
C SER A 7 -14.87 9.09 10.21
N LYS A 8 -13.66 8.70 10.61
CA LYS A 8 -12.89 7.65 9.93
C LYS A 8 -13.81 6.44 9.81
N PHE A 9 -14.07 6.00 8.59
CA PHE A 9 -14.68 4.72 8.29
C PHE A 9 -13.90 3.61 9.02
N THR A 10 -14.34 3.27 10.22
CA THR A 10 -13.92 2.04 10.87
C THR A 10 -14.66 0.96 10.10
N ARG A 11 -13.90 0.06 9.45
CA ARG A 11 -14.50 -1.17 8.92
C ARG A 11 -15.22 -1.82 10.09
N ASN A 12 -16.54 -1.84 10.06
CA ASN A 12 -17.37 -2.45 11.08
C ASN A 12 -17.16 -3.97 10.99
N ARG A 13 -16.05 -4.45 11.56
CA ARG A 13 -15.75 -5.87 11.72
C ARG A 13 -16.73 -6.37 12.77
N GLY A 14 -17.80 -7.00 12.31
CA GLY A 14 -18.81 -7.62 13.17
C GLY A 14 -18.17 -8.40 14.30
N SER A 15 -18.70 -8.20 15.51
CA SER A 15 -18.44 -8.92 16.77
C SER A 15 -16.98 -9.35 17.05
N LYS A 16 -16.41 -8.76 18.12
CA LYS A 16 -15.08 -8.99 18.72
C LYS A 16 -14.72 -10.45 19.11
N GLU A 17 -15.44 -11.47 18.68
CA GLU A 17 -15.03 -12.86 18.88
C GLU A 17 -14.05 -13.35 17.81
N SER A 18 -12.79 -12.99 18.05
CA SER A 18 -11.65 -13.89 17.83
C SER A 18 -11.04 -14.03 16.43
N ILE A 19 -10.95 -12.98 15.61
CA ILE A 19 -9.92 -12.97 14.54
C ILE A 19 -8.56 -13.09 15.25
N PRO A 20 -7.81 -14.19 15.06
CA PRO A 20 -6.55 -14.38 15.75
C PRO A 20 -5.54 -13.32 15.31
N PRO A 21 -4.84 -12.64 16.24
CA PRO A 21 -4.01 -11.48 15.91
C PRO A 21 -2.77 -11.81 15.06
N SER A 22 -2.42 -13.08 14.93
CA SER A 22 -1.22 -13.56 14.24
C SER A 22 -1.58 -14.66 13.25
N ALA A 23 -0.92 -14.65 12.08
CA ALA A 23 -1.07 -15.67 11.05
C ALA A 23 -0.90 -17.10 11.61
N GLY A 24 0.00 -17.29 12.58
CA GLY A 24 0.20 -18.59 13.23
C GLY A 24 -1.04 -19.09 13.99
N LYS A 25 -1.74 -18.18 14.67
CA LYS A 25 -2.99 -18.51 15.38
C LYS A 25 -4.14 -18.79 14.40
N ILE A 26 -4.20 -18.09 13.27
CA ILE A 26 -5.16 -18.36 12.18
C ILE A 26 -4.93 -19.74 11.60
N LYS A 27 -3.69 -20.07 11.23
CA LYS A 27 -3.29 -21.40 10.75
C LYS A 27 -3.64 -22.51 11.75
N LYS A 28 -3.45 -22.27 13.05
CA LYS A 28 -3.87 -23.22 14.09
C LYS A 28 -5.38 -23.47 14.04
N LYS A 29 -6.20 -22.41 14.04
CA LYS A 29 -7.67 -22.54 13.95
C LYS A 29 -8.14 -23.23 12.67
N ILE A 30 -7.50 -22.97 11.53
CA ILE A 30 -7.78 -23.67 10.26
C ILE A 30 -7.57 -25.17 10.44
N ARG A 31 -6.40 -25.58 10.95
CA ARG A 31 -6.10 -27.00 11.19
C ARG A 31 -7.08 -27.65 12.18
N ASP A 32 -7.42 -26.97 13.27
CA ASP A 32 -8.37 -27.47 14.26
C ASP A 32 -9.78 -27.61 13.63
N THR A 33 -10.20 -26.67 12.79
CA THR A 33 -11.49 -26.72 12.08
C THR A 33 -11.52 -27.83 11.03
N GLN A 34 -10.43 -28.01 10.27
CA GLN A 34 -10.29 -29.12 9.32
C GLN A 34 -10.36 -30.47 10.04
N ARG A 35 -9.69 -30.61 11.20
CA ARG A 35 -9.79 -31.82 12.03
C ARG A 35 -11.22 -32.11 12.48
N THR A 36 -11.99 -31.08 12.85
CA THR A 36 -13.41 -31.22 13.21
C THR A 36 -14.25 -31.69 12.03
N ILE A 37 -14.02 -31.13 10.83
CA ILE A 37 -14.71 -31.54 9.59
C ILE A 37 -14.41 -33.00 9.23
N SER A 38 -13.21 -33.49 9.52
CA SER A 38 -12.80 -34.88 9.22
C SER A 38 -13.32 -35.93 10.22
N LYS A 39 -14.04 -35.53 11.28
CA LYS A 39 -14.62 -36.49 12.24
C LYS A 39 -15.79 -37.24 11.58
N LYS A 40 -15.87 -38.55 11.82
CA LYS A 40 -17.04 -39.36 11.47
C LYS A 40 -18.20 -38.97 12.40
N ASP A 41 -19.43 -39.03 11.89
CA ASP A 41 -20.69 -38.81 12.64
C ASP A 41 -20.94 -37.37 13.13
N LEU A 42 -20.61 -36.36 12.30
CA LEU A 42 -20.94 -34.96 12.59
C LEU A 42 -22.35 -34.61 12.08
N PRO A 43 -23.20 -33.92 12.89
CA PRO A 43 -24.48 -33.42 12.41
C PRO A 43 -24.32 -32.49 11.20
N ALA A 44 -25.27 -32.54 10.26
CA ALA A 44 -25.19 -31.79 9.00
C ALA A 44 -25.10 -30.26 9.21
N ASP A 45 -25.77 -29.74 10.23
CA ASP A 45 -25.75 -28.32 10.59
C ASP A 45 -24.35 -27.89 11.07
N VAL A 46 -23.77 -28.63 12.01
CA VAL A 46 -22.42 -28.40 12.54
C VAL A 46 -21.36 -28.51 11.42
N LEU A 47 -21.52 -29.45 10.48
CA LEU A 47 -20.64 -29.57 9.33
C LEU A 47 -20.70 -28.33 8.43
N THR A 48 -21.90 -27.82 8.17
CA THR A 48 -22.13 -26.64 7.34
C THR A 48 -21.52 -25.40 7.98
N GLU A 49 -21.72 -25.22 9.29
CA GLU A 49 -21.13 -24.12 10.06
C GLU A 49 -19.59 -24.21 10.06
N ALA A 50 -19.04 -25.41 10.31
CA ALA A 50 -17.59 -25.61 10.30
C ALA A 50 -16.96 -25.29 8.93
N LYS A 51 -17.62 -25.66 7.82
CA LYS A 51 -17.18 -25.31 6.45
C LYS A 51 -17.24 -23.81 6.19
N ARG A 52 -18.31 -23.12 6.63
CA ARG A 52 -18.42 -21.66 6.54
C ARG A 52 -17.28 -20.98 7.31
N ARG A 53 -17.04 -21.43 8.55
CA ARG A 53 -15.96 -20.94 9.41
C ARG A 53 -14.59 -21.16 8.78
N LEU A 54 -14.36 -22.32 8.18
CA LEU A 54 -13.10 -22.61 7.48
C LEU A 54 -12.84 -21.58 6.37
N ARG A 55 -13.84 -21.31 5.53
CA ARG A 55 -13.73 -20.34 4.44
C ARG A 55 -13.41 -18.92 4.94
N VAL A 56 -14.02 -18.51 6.05
CA VAL A 56 -13.73 -17.21 6.69
C VAL A 56 -12.28 -17.17 7.18
N LEU A 57 -11.80 -18.23 7.85
CA LEU A 57 -10.44 -18.29 8.36
C LEU A 57 -9.39 -18.29 7.24
N GLU A 58 -9.67 -18.94 6.10
CA GLU A 58 -8.80 -18.93 4.92
C GLU A 58 -8.70 -17.53 4.30
N PHE A 59 -9.83 -16.82 4.19
CA PHE A 59 -9.85 -15.42 3.75
C PHE A 59 -9.04 -14.52 4.69
N ASP A 60 -9.28 -14.63 6.00
CA ASP A 60 -8.54 -13.87 7.02
C ASP A 60 -7.04 -14.14 6.98
N LEU A 61 -6.64 -15.39 6.69
CA LEU A 61 -5.23 -15.75 6.52
C LEU A 61 -4.61 -15.05 5.30
N GLY A 62 -5.33 -15.00 4.18
CA GLY A 62 -4.91 -14.30 2.97
C GLY A 62 -4.66 -12.81 3.22
N GLU A 63 -5.65 -12.13 3.79
CA GLU A 63 -5.54 -10.71 4.17
C GLU A 63 -4.37 -10.47 5.12
N LYS A 64 -4.17 -11.36 6.10
CA LYS A 64 -3.08 -11.23 7.07
C LYS A 64 -1.70 -11.37 6.43
N ILE A 65 -1.55 -12.29 5.47
CA ILE A 65 -0.29 -12.46 4.73
C ILE A 65 0.03 -11.21 3.90
N ILE A 66 -0.98 -10.62 3.24
CA ILE A 66 -0.84 -9.37 2.49
C ILE A 66 -0.42 -8.23 3.43
N ASP A 67 -1.14 -8.04 4.54
CA ASP A 67 -0.85 -7.02 5.55
C ASP A 67 0.58 -7.13 6.11
N ASP A 68 1.05 -8.36 6.34
CA ASP A 68 2.39 -8.60 6.85
C ASP A 68 3.45 -8.29 5.77
N HIS A 69 3.22 -8.67 4.52
CA HIS A 69 4.11 -8.32 3.41
C HIS A 69 4.18 -6.80 3.16
N GLU A 70 3.04 -6.10 3.24
CA GLU A 70 3.00 -4.64 3.16
C GLU A 70 3.80 -3.98 4.30
N ARG A 71 3.71 -4.51 5.52
CA ARG A 71 4.45 -4.00 6.68
C ARG A 71 5.95 -4.21 6.53
N ASP A 72 6.36 -5.37 6.05
CA ASP A 72 7.76 -5.72 5.84
C ASP A 72 8.37 -4.82 4.76
N ASN A 73 7.68 -4.66 3.62
CA ASN A 73 8.11 -3.75 2.55
C ASN A 73 8.13 -2.30 3.02
N ALA A 74 7.11 -1.86 3.76
CA ALA A 74 7.08 -0.51 4.32
C ALA A 74 8.30 -0.29 5.20
N THR A 75 8.62 -1.20 6.12
CA THR A 75 9.78 -1.06 7.02
C THR A 75 11.10 -1.09 6.25
N LYS A 76 11.25 -2.04 5.33
CA LYS A 76 12.48 -2.25 4.55
C LYS A 76 12.80 -1.07 3.64
N TYR A 77 11.81 -0.54 2.94
CA TYR A 77 12.00 0.51 1.93
C TYR A 77 11.61 1.91 2.40
N HIS A 78 11.10 2.09 3.62
CA HIS A 78 10.66 3.39 4.15
C HIS A 78 11.72 4.47 3.96
N LYS A 79 12.97 4.20 4.38
CA LYS A 79 14.06 5.17 4.30
C LYS A 79 14.38 5.52 2.84
N VAL A 80 14.56 4.52 1.99
CA VAL A 80 14.87 4.71 0.56
C VAL A 80 13.78 5.55 -0.12
N LYS A 81 12.51 5.15 0.02
CA LYS A 81 11.36 5.83 -0.55
C LYS A 81 11.23 7.28 -0.03
N HIS A 82 11.52 7.51 1.25
CA HIS A 82 11.50 8.86 1.84
C HIS A 82 12.59 9.77 1.27
N PHE A 83 13.83 9.29 1.17
CA PHE A 83 14.93 10.06 0.59
C PHE A 83 14.72 10.33 -0.90
N GLU A 84 14.26 9.33 -1.65
CA GLU A 84 13.94 9.52 -3.06
C GLU A 84 12.81 10.51 -3.27
N ARG A 85 11.71 10.40 -2.50
CA ARG A 85 10.61 11.37 -2.57
C ARG A 85 11.11 12.80 -2.30
N LYS A 86 11.91 13.01 -1.25
CA LYS A 86 12.52 14.32 -0.97
C LYS A 86 13.43 14.80 -2.10
N LYS A 87 14.22 13.90 -2.70
CA LYS A 87 15.09 14.19 -3.84
C LYS A 87 14.26 14.64 -5.05
N VAL A 88 13.18 13.92 -5.36
CA VAL A 88 12.24 14.26 -6.45
C VAL A 88 11.53 15.58 -6.18
N GLU A 89 11.01 15.82 -4.97
CA GLU A 89 10.35 17.08 -4.60
C GLU A 89 11.29 18.29 -4.81
N ARG A 90 12.56 18.14 -4.41
CA ARG A 90 13.58 19.19 -4.64
C ARG A 90 13.85 19.39 -6.14
N LYS A 91 14.08 18.31 -6.89
CA LYS A 91 14.33 18.39 -8.35
C LYS A 91 13.12 18.96 -9.09
N LEU A 92 11.89 18.61 -8.70
CA LEU A 92 10.65 19.15 -9.24
C LEU A 92 10.53 20.66 -8.99
N LYS A 93 10.83 21.12 -7.78
CA LYS A 93 10.85 22.55 -7.46
C LYS A 93 11.86 23.31 -8.31
N GLN A 94 13.05 22.74 -8.52
CA GLN A 94 14.09 23.33 -9.39
C GLN A 94 13.65 23.35 -10.85
N ALA A 95 13.08 22.26 -11.37
CA ALA A 95 12.57 22.18 -12.75
C ALA A 95 11.45 23.19 -13.01
N LYS A 96 10.49 23.33 -12.08
CA LYS A 96 9.41 24.32 -12.18
C LYS A 96 9.95 25.76 -12.19
N LYS A 97 10.94 26.06 -11.35
CA LYS A 97 11.59 27.37 -11.34
C LYS A 97 12.31 27.65 -12.67
N ALA A 98 13.08 26.69 -13.17
CA ALA A 98 13.80 26.81 -14.43
C ALA A 98 12.85 26.99 -15.62
N PHE A 99 11.72 26.27 -15.64
CA PHE A 99 10.66 26.47 -16.63
C PHE A 99 10.09 27.89 -16.57
N GLN A 100 9.74 28.39 -15.38
CA GLN A 100 9.24 29.76 -15.23
C GLN A 100 10.25 30.83 -15.64
N GLU A 101 11.53 30.62 -15.35
CA GLU A 101 12.60 31.54 -15.74
C GLU A 101 12.83 31.51 -17.26
N ALA A 102 12.79 30.33 -17.89
CA ALA A 102 12.91 30.18 -19.34
C ALA A 102 11.73 30.86 -20.06
N SER A 103 10.49 30.65 -19.60
CA SER A 103 9.29 31.23 -20.22
C SER A 103 9.18 32.76 -20.08
N LYS A 104 9.97 33.38 -19.20
CA LYS A 104 10.01 34.84 -19.01
C LYS A 104 11.11 35.54 -19.83
N LYS A 105 12.08 34.79 -20.36
CA LYS A 105 13.15 35.36 -21.17
C LYS A 105 12.63 35.63 -22.58
N SER A 106 12.82 36.87 -23.06
CA SER A 106 12.43 37.29 -24.42
C SER A 106 13.09 36.46 -25.52
N ASP A 107 14.28 35.92 -25.24
CA ASP A 107 15.13 35.23 -26.21
C ASP A 107 15.00 33.70 -26.13
N ALA A 108 14.06 33.19 -25.32
CA ALA A 108 13.88 31.75 -25.18
C ALA A 108 13.20 31.16 -26.43
N THR A 109 13.89 30.24 -27.10
CA THR A 109 13.27 29.49 -28.20
C THR A 109 12.19 28.53 -27.67
N PRO A 110 11.14 28.25 -28.46
CA PRO A 110 10.11 27.28 -28.09
C PRO A 110 10.67 25.92 -27.68
N ASP A 111 11.77 25.48 -28.30
CA ASP A 111 12.43 24.22 -28.01
C ASP A 111 13.02 24.17 -26.59
N ILE A 112 13.61 25.27 -26.11
CA ILE A 112 14.15 25.36 -24.74
C ILE A 112 13.01 25.27 -23.72
N ILE A 113 11.89 25.95 -23.99
CA ILE A 113 10.71 25.93 -23.14
C ILE A 113 10.13 24.51 -23.08
N ALA A 114 10.04 23.81 -24.24
CA ALA A 114 9.58 22.43 -24.32
C ALA A 114 10.48 21.46 -23.53
N GLN A 115 11.81 21.61 -23.62
CA GLN A 115 12.75 20.79 -22.83
C GLN A 115 12.59 20.99 -21.33
N HIS A 116 12.32 22.23 -20.88
CA HIS A 116 12.06 22.49 -19.47
C HIS A 116 10.73 21.92 -19.00
N ASP A 117 9.68 22.00 -19.83
CA ASP A 117 8.37 21.39 -19.55
C ASP A 117 8.47 19.86 -19.45
N GLU A 118 9.21 19.22 -20.35
CA GLU A 118 9.45 17.77 -20.30
C GLU A 118 10.13 17.36 -19.00
N LYS A 119 11.15 18.12 -18.55
CA LYS A 119 11.82 17.88 -17.25
C LYS A 119 10.86 18.01 -16.07
N VAL A 120 9.90 18.95 -16.14
CA VAL A 120 8.87 19.08 -15.09
C VAL A 120 7.99 17.84 -15.09
N LYS A 121 7.47 17.43 -16.24
CA LYS A 121 6.62 16.24 -16.39
C LYS A 121 7.30 14.96 -15.92
N ASP A 122 8.56 14.75 -16.29
CA ASP A 122 9.37 13.61 -15.83
C ASP A 122 9.50 13.59 -14.30
N MET A 123 9.75 14.74 -13.66
CA MET A 123 9.79 14.81 -12.20
C MET A 123 8.42 14.59 -11.54
N GLU A 124 7.32 14.99 -12.18
CA GLU A 124 5.96 14.72 -11.69
C GLU A 124 5.61 13.23 -11.75
N ILE A 125 5.98 12.54 -12.83
CA ILE A 125 5.82 11.09 -12.95
C ILE A 125 6.62 10.37 -11.86
N LYS A 126 7.87 10.80 -11.63
CA LYS A 126 8.71 10.24 -10.55
C LYS A 126 8.11 10.51 -9.17
N LEU A 127 7.49 11.67 -8.94
CA LEU A 127 6.83 11.96 -7.68
C LEU A 127 5.61 11.04 -7.47
N LEU A 128 4.82 10.83 -8.52
CA LEU A 128 3.69 9.91 -8.49
C LEU A 128 4.15 8.49 -8.18
N TYR A 129 5.22 8.04 -8.82
CA TYR A 129 5.84 6.75 -8.54
C TYR A 129 6.25 6.61 -7.07
N THR A 130 7.04 7.55 -6.53
CA THR A 130 7.47 7.51 -5.13
C THR A 130 6.30 7.64 -4.13
N THR A 131 5.15 8.16 -4.53
CA THR A 131 4.00 8.33 -3.63
C THR A 131 3.07 7.12 -3.67
N HIS A 132 2.74 6.65 -4.87
CA HIS A 132 1.69 5.65 -5.11
C HIS A 132 2.21 4.25 -5.43
N TYR A 133 3.53 4.01 -5.30
CA TYR A 133 4.09 2.67 -5.51
C TYR A 133 3.36 1.59 -4.70
N PRO A 134 2.98 0.45 -5.31
CA PRO A 134 2.30 -0.64 -4.62
C PRO A 134 3.04 -1.10 -3.37
N LYS A 135 2.33 -1.28 -2.26
CA LYS A 135 2.94 -1.68 -0.97
C LYS A 135 3.28 -3.17 -0.91
N THR A 136 2.62 -3.95 -1.75
CA THR A 136 2.77 -5.41 -1.85
C THR A 136 3.95 -5.83 -2.73
N VAL A 137 4.68 -4.89 -3.35
CA VAL A 137 5.79 -5.18 -4.26
C VAL A 137 7.09 -4.58 -3.70
N PRO A 138 8.24 -5.25 -3.87
CA PRO A 138 9.54 -4.67 -3.53
C PRO A 138 9.80 -3.36 -4.28
N TYR A 139 10.17 -2.31 -3.56
CA TYR A 139 10.41 -1.00 -4.16
C TYR A 139 11.62 -1.01 -5.10
N ILE A 140 11.44 -0.51 -6.32
CA ILE A 140 12.53 -0.30 -7.29
C ILE A 140 12.99 1.15 -7.19
N SER A 141 14.26 1.35 -6.80
CA SER A 141 14.88 2.67 -6.63
C SER A 141 15.00 3.41 -7.96
N LEU A 142 14.62 4.69 -7.96
CA LEU A 142 14.76 5.57 -9.12
C LEU A 142 16.18 6.14 -9.27
N PHE A 143 16.94 6.20 -8.18
CA PHE A 143 18.28 6.77 -8.14
C PHE A 143 19.30 5.81 -7.50
N PRO A 144 19.55 4.62 -8.09
CA PRO A 144 20.41 3.60 -7.48
C PRO A 144 21.91 3.92 -7.53
N GLN A 145 22.33 4.79 -8.46
CA GLN A 145 23.75 5.12 -8.73
C GLN A 145 24.11 6.59 -8.43
N GLU A 146 23.18 7.38 -7.91
CA GLU A 146 23.40 8.78 -7.49
C GLU A 146 23.54 8.91 -5.97
#